data_AF-A0AAN8K4K8-F1
#
_entry.id   AF-A0AAN8K4K8-F1
#
_cell.length_a   1.000
_cell.length_b   1.000
_cell.length_c   1.000
_cell.angle_alpha   90.00
_cell.angle_beta   90.00
_cell.angle_gamma   90.00
#
_symmetry.space_group_name_H-M   'P 1'
#
loop_
_entity.id
_entity.type
_entity.pdbx_description
1 polymer ?
#
loop_
_entity_poly.entity_id
_entity_poly.type
_entity_poly.pdbx_seq_one_letter_code
_entity_poly.pdbx_strand_id
1 'polypeptide(L)'
;MQHYIHRNDSRHLIIATEQQLEILSKTKTWYIDGTFKIIKKPYYQLLSIHGFLKSGEDVKRAPMTFVMMSGKGKKGHKRVFQAVI
;
A
#
# COMPACT_ATOMS: atom_id res chain seq x y z
N MET A 1 -10.55 -4.97 -5.28
CA MET A 1 -11.58 -4.78 -4.25
C MET A 1 -11.02 -3.79 -3.23
N GLN A 2 -11.73 -2.73 -2.86
CA GLN A 2 -11.19 -1.74 -1.90
C GLN A 2 -11.34 -2.28 -0.47
N HIS A 3 -10.28 -2.23 0.34
CA HIS A 3 -10.29 -2.68 1.73
C HIS A 3 -10.12 -1.49 2.69
N TYR A 4 -10.94 -1.41 3.73
CA TYR A 4 -10.87 -0.38 4.76
C TYR A 4 -10.28 -0.96 6.05
N ILE A 5 -9.25 -0.31 6.62
CA ILE A 5 -8.71 -0.68 7.94
C ILE A 5 -9.10 0.39 8.95
N HIS A 6 -9.74 -0.02 10.05
CA HIS A 6 -10.15 0.87 11.12
C HIS A 6 -9.62 0.44 12.50
N ARG A 7 -8.98 1.37 13.24
CA ARG A 7 -8.77 1.24 14.70
C ARG A 7 -8.44 2.59 15.34
N ASN A 8 -9.17 2.97 16.39
CA ASN A 8 -8.96 4.18 17.20
C ASN A 8 -8.80 5.44 16.33
N ASP A 9 -9.89 5.83 15.65
CA ASP A 9 -10.03 7.00 14.74
C ASP A 9 -9.10 7.07 13.52
N SER A 10 -8.12 6.19 13.40
CA SER A 10 -7.29 6.10 12.19
C SER A 10 -7.94 5.14 11.17
N ARG A 11 -8.55 5.71 10.14
CA ARG A 11 -9.14 4.96 9.01
C ARG A 11 -8.21 5.05 7.80
N HIS A 12 -7.51 3.97 7.49
CA HIS A 12 -6.69 3.87 6.28
C HIS A 12 -7.53 3.24 5.15
N LEU A 13 -7.47 3.79 3.94
CA LEU A 13 -8.10 3.19 2.76
C LEU A 13 -7.03 2.52 1.90
N ILE A 14 -7.14 1.20 1.73
CA ILE A 14 -6.29 0.39 0.87
C ILE A 14 -7.01 0.10 -0.43
N ILE A 15 -6.35 0.41 -1.54
CA ILE A 15 -6.83 0.13 -2.89
C ILE A 15 -5.88 -0.89 -3.51
N ALA A 16 -6.36 -2.12 -3.61
CA ALA A 16 -5.67 -3.24 -4.23
C ALA A 16 -6.67 -4.24 -4.80
N THR A 17 -6.19 -5.23 -5.52
CA THR A 17 -6.91 -6.46 -5.84
C THR A 17 -6.28 -7.61 -5.07
N GLU A 18 -7.02 -8.69 -4.85
CA GLU A 18 -6.48 -9.90 -4.20
C GLU A 18 -5.27 -10.42 -4.96
N GLN A 19 -5.31 -10.43 -6.30
CA GLN A 19 -4.19 -10.80 -7.15
C GLN A 19 -2.95 -9.91 -6.93
N GLN A 20 -3.13 -8.58 -6.82
CA GLN A 20 -2.01 -7.67 -6.52
C GLN A 20 -1.41 -7.95 -5.14
N LEU A 21 -2.25 -8.23 -4.13
CA LEU A 21 -1.77 -8.57 -2.79
C LEU A 21 -1.05 -9.92 -2.77
N GLU A 22 -1.53 -10.91 -3.53
CA GLU A 22 -0.88 -12.21 -3.68
C GLU A 22 0.49 -12.09 -4.38
N ILE A 23 0.59 -11.27 -5.43
CA ILE A 23 1.87 -10.98 -6.09
C ILE A 23 2.81 -10.30 -5.10
N LEU A 24 2.31 -9.31 -4.35
CA LEU A 24 3.08 -8.56 -3.38
C LEU A 24 3.63 -9.46 -2.28
N SER A 25 2.82 -10.38 -1.73
CA SER A 25 3.22 -11.32 -0.67
C SER A 25 4.29 -12.33 -1.11
N LYS A 26 4.33 -12.67 -2.40
CA LYS A 26 5.36 -13.55 -2.99
C LYS A 26 6.63 -12.80 -3.41
N THR A 27 6.60 -11.46 -3.46
CA THR A 27 7.73 -10.64 -3.91
C THR A 27 8.74 -10.43 -2.78
N LYS A 28 10.03 -10.71 -3.04
CA LYS A 28 11.11 -10.56 -2.04
C LYS A 28 11.50 -9.12 -1.73
N THR A 29 11.40 -8.24 -2.71
CA THR A 29 11.86 -6.84 -2.60
C THR A 29 10.74 -5.91 -3.05
N TRP A 30 10.38 -4.97 -2.18
CA TRP A 30 9.38 -3.95 -2.49
C TRP A 30 10.01 -2.57 -2.55
N TYR A 31 9.37 -1.68 -3.30
CA TYR A 31 9.63 -0.25 -3.22
C TYR A 31 8.41 0.46 -2.70
N ILE A 32 8.63 1.42 -1.82
CA ILE A 32 7.56 2.14 -1.14
C ILE A 32 7.82 3.63 -1.35
N ASP A 33 6.82 4.34 -1.86
CA ASP A 33 6.85 5.80 -1.98
C ASP A 33 5.75 6.43 -1.12
N GLY A 34 6.12 7.51 -0.41
CA GLY A 34 5.22 8.30 0.42
C GLY A 34 5.02 9.69 -0.16
N THR A 35 3.88 9.92 -0.79
CA THR A 35 3.53 11.23 -1.36
C THR A 35 2.65 12.03 -0.39
N PHE A 36 3.10 13.23 -0.01
CA PHE A 36 2.42 14.08 0.99
C PHE A 36 1.77 15.35 0.42
N LYS A 37 2.28 15.90 -0.69
CA LYS A 37 1.92 17.25 -1.16
C LYS A 37 0.51 17.36 -1.75
N ILE A 38 -0.01 16.29 -2.35
CA ILE A 38 -1.28 16.28 -3.10
C ILE A 38 -2.47 15.76 -2.29
N ILE A 39 -2.24 15.27 -1.07
CA ILE A 39 -3.27 14.65 -0.23
C ILE A 39 -3.91 15.69 0.69
N LYS A 40 -5.24 15.64 0.78
CA LYS A 40 -6.06 16.50 1.65
C LYS A 40 -6.65 15.70 2.80
N LYS A 41 -6.99 16.42 3.89
CA LYS A 41 -7.75 15.87 5.02
C LYS A 41 -9.01 15.15 4.51
N PRO A 42 -9.38 14.00 5.13
CA PRO A 42 -8.86 13.46 6.38
C PRO A 42 -7.56 12.65 6.26
N TYR A 43 -6.98 12.51 5.07
CA TYR A 43 -5.72 11.80 4.86
C TYR A 43 -4.52 12.75 4.88
N TYR A 44 -3.34 12.19 5.15
CA TYR A 44 -2.10 12.96 5.32
C TYR A 44 -0.95 12.45 4.46
N GLN A 45 -1.09 11.28 3.83
CA GLN A 45 -0.09 10.66 2.99
C GLN A 45 -0.77 9.65 2.04
N LEU A 46 -0.35 9.64 0.78
CA LEU A 46 -0.61 8.56 -0.16
C LEU A 46 0.64 7.67 -0.15
N LEU A 47 0.49 6.44 0.31
CA LEU A 47 1.53 5.43 0.23
C LEU A 47 1.31 4.60 -1.03
N SER A 48 2.34 4.37 -1.84
CA SER A 48 2.30 3.40 -2.92
C SER A 48 3.33 2.31 -2.66
N ILE A 49 2.92 1.04 -2.80
CA ILE A 49 3.81 -0.11 -2.65
C ILE A 49 3.90 -0.80 -4.00
N HIS A 50 5.13 -0.96 -4.47
CA HIS A 50 5.46 -1.48 -5.79
C HIS A 50 6.12 -2.85 -5.66
N GLY A 51 5.63 -3.79 -6.44
CA GLY A 51 6.19 -5.12 -6.60
C GLY A 51 6.81 -5.31 -7.98
N PHE A 52 7.29 -6.52 -8.23
CA PHE A 52 7.83 -6.92 -9.53
C PHE A 52 6.87 -7.89 -10.21
N LEU A 53 6.52 -7.58 -11.46
CA LEU A 53 5.81 -8.48 -12.35
C LEU A 53 6.85 -9.17 -13.24
N LYS A 54 6.84 -10.50 -13.24
CA LYS A 54 7.69 -11.32 -14.10
C LYS A 54 6.86 -11.95 -15.22
N SER A 55 7.31 -11.82 -16.45
CA SER A 55 6.73 -12.49 -17.62
C SER A 55 7.86 -13.01 -18.50
N GLY A 56 8.13 -14.31 -18.46
CA GLY A 56 9.32 -14.87 -19.09
C GLY A 56 10.60 -14.32 -18.45
N GLU A 57 11.46 -13.71 -19.25
CA GLU A 57 12.70 -13.04 -18.80
C GLU A 57 12.46 -11.58 -18.39
N ASP A 58 11.33 -10.99 -18.76
CA ASP A 58 11.02 -9.60 -18.46
C ASP A 58 10.58 -9.43 -17.00
N VAL A 59 11.19 -8.43 -16.35
CA VAL A 59 10.84 -8.00 -15.00
C VAL A 59 10.48 -6.52 -15.04
N LYS A 60 9.22 -6.20 -14.70
CA LYS A 60 8.72 -4.82 -14.64
C LYS A 60 8.31 -4.46 -13.22
N ARG A 61 8.58 -3.22 -12.82
CA ARG A 61 8.08 -2.66 -11.56
C ARG A 61 6.69 -2.10 -11.79
N ALA A 62 5.75 -2.44 -10.91
CA ALA A 62 4.40 -1.94 -10.98
C ALA A 62 3.82 -1.69 -9.58
N PRO A 63 2.95 -0.67 -9.42
CA PRO A 63 2.25 -0.44 -8.17
C PRO A 63 1.26 -1.58 -7.91
N MET A 64 1.39 -2.23 -6.75
CA MET A 64 0.49 -3.31 -6.32
C MET A 64 -0.63 -2.77 -5.43
N THR A 65 -0.36 -1.74 -4.63
CA THR A 65 -1.37 -1.15 -3.76
C THR A 65 -1.11 0.32 -3.50
N PHE A 66 -2.20 1.07 -3.36
CA PHE A 66 -2.21 2.45 -2.90
C PHE A 66 -2.95 2.55 -1.58
N VAL A 67 -2.38 3.29 -0.64
CA VAL A 67 -2.95 3.47 0.69
C VAL A 67 -3.08 4.94 1.04
N MET A 68 -4.31 5.40 1.24
CA MET A 68 -4.55 6.71 1.83
C MET A 68 -4.43 6.60 3.35
N MET A 69 -3.38 7.21 3.88
CA MET A 69 -3.02 7.13 5.28
C MET A 69 -3.68 8.26 6.08
N SER A 70 -4.46 7.93 7.11
CA SER A 70 -5.06 8.92 8.02
C SER A 70 -4.09 9.44 9.10
N GLY A 71 -2.81 9.07 9.03
CA GLY A 71 -1.78 9.53 9.95
C GLY A 71 -0.38 9.12 9.50
N LYS A 72 0.64 9.84 9.99
CA LYS A 72 2.05 9.67 9.57
C LYS A 72 2.89 8.80 10.53
N GLY A 73 2.28 8.31 11.61
CA GLY A 73 2.99 7.57 12.66
C GLY A 73 3.38 6.14 12.26
N LYS A 74 4.42 5.61 12.90
CA LYS A 74 4.92 4.23 12.71
C LYS A 74 3.83 3.16 12.96
N LYS A 75 2.94 3.39 13.94
CA LYS A 75 1.84 2.48 14.26
C LYS A 75 0.86 2.30 13.09
N GLY A 76 0.58 3.36 12.33
CA GLY A 76 -0.30 3.29 11.14
C GLY A 76 0.33 2.47 10.03
N HIS A 77 1.61 2.72 9.73
CA HIS A 77 2.37 1.98 8.73
C HIS A 77 2.45 0.48 9.05
N LYS A 78 2.74 0.12 10.31
CA LYS A 78 2.79 -1.29 10.72
C LYS A 78 1.47 -2.01 10.44
N ARG A 79 0.33 -1.38 10.74
CA ARG A 79 -1.00 -1.95 10.50
C ARG A 79 -1.30 -2.14 9.02
N VAL A 80 -0.92 -1.18 8.20
CA VAL A 80 -1.07 -1.28 6.75
C VAL A 80 -0.23 -2.43 6.21
N PHE A 81 1.02 -2.56 6.65
CA PHE A 81 1.86 -3.69 6.23
C PHE A 81 1.25 -5.03 6.63
N GLN A 82 0.78 -5.19 7.87
CA GLN A 82 0.10 -6.41 8.35
C GLN A 82 -1.21 -6.77 7.62
N ALA A 83 -1.75 -5.87 6.81
CA ALA A 83 -2.97 -6.11 6.05
C ALA A 83 -2.72 -6.33 4.56
N VAL A 84 -1.53 -5.99 4.06
CA VAL A 84 -1.12 -6.24 2.67
C VAL A 84 -0.19 -7.45 2.54
N ILE A 85 0.32 -7.95 3.68
CA ILE A 85 1.06 -9.22 3.88
C ILE A 85 0.68 -9.85 5.21
#